data_AF-A0A535URB4-F1
#
_entry.id   AF-A0A535URB4-F1
#
_cell.length_a   1.000
_cell.length_b   1.000
_cell.length_c   1.000
_cell.angle_alpha   90.00
_cell.angle_beta   90.00
_cell.angle_gamma   90.00
#
_symmetry.space_group_name_H-M   'P 1'
#
loop_
_entity.id
_entity.type
_entity.pdbx_description
1 polymer ?
#
loop_
_entity_poly.entity_id
_entity_poly.type
_entity_poly.pdbx_seq_one_letter_code
_entity_poly.pdbx_strand_id
1 'polypeptide(L)'
;METTKPTILILTALTGGGHLSLALALQDILSEDYETHIVDPQPGIFRQYYTYAGRHSSRLWGLGYKYSDNEKAALRLHKTLTLLVQQRLYRLTELIKPRLIITTHTLVSYEIAHVLVQQRASTPLV
;
A
#
# COMPACT_ATOMS: atom_id res chain seq x y z
N MET A 1 -32.48 -12.10 -7.15
CA MET A 1 -31.08 -12.49 -6.95
C MET A 1 -30.35 -11.23 -6.54
N GLU A 2 -29.90 -11.12 -5.30
CA GLU A 2 -29.00 -10.02 -4.92
C GLU A 2 -27.70 -10.21 -5.70
N THR A 3 -27.45 -9.33 -6.65
CA THR A 3 -26.17 -9.25 -7.34
C THR A 3 -25.16 -8.71 -6.34
N THR A 4 -24.26 -9.57 -5.86
CA THR A 4 -23.14 -9.15 -5.00
C THR A 4 -22.30 -8.13 -5.75
N LYS A 5 -22.11 -6.94 -5.16
CA LYS A 5 -21.29 -5.88 -5.77
C LYS A 5 -19.88 -6.40 -6.03
N PRO A 6 -19.24 -6.05 -7.16
CA PRO A 6 -17.84 -6.38 -7.37
C PRO A 6 -16.95 -5.72 -6.31
N THR A 7 -15.93 -6.44 -5.86
CA THR A 7 -15.06 -6.01 -4.76
C THR A 7 -13.84 -5.23 -5.26
N ILE A 8 -13.55 -4.11 -4.62
CA ILE A 8 -12.35 -3.28 -4.81
C ILE A 8 -11.50 -3.31 -3.53
N LEU A 9 -10.20 -3.56 -3.69
CA LEU A 9 -9.23 -3.46 -2.60
C LEU A 9 -8.47 -2.13 -2.71
N ILE A 10 -8.63 -1.26 -1.72
CA ILE A 10 -7.91 0.00 -1.61
C ILE A 10 -6.75 -0.19 -0.63
N LEU A 11 -5.53 -0.14 -1.13
CA LEU A 11 -4.31 -0.23 -0.32
C LEU A 11 -3.79 1.17 -0.01
N THR A 12 -3.63 1.47 1.27
CA THR A 12 -3.23 2.79 1.77
C THR A 12 -2.04 2.71 2.71
N ALA A 13 -1.61 3.87 3.23
CA ALA A 13 -0.63 3.97 4.30
C ALA A 13 -1.22 4.85 5.42
N LEU A 14 -1.13 4.39 6.67
CA LEU A 14 -1.54 5.19 7.84
C LEU A 14 -0.49 6.25 8.23
N THR A 15 0.64 6.30 7.52
CA THR A 15 1.69 7.32 7.65
C THR A 15 1.50 8.41 6.61
N GLY A 16 2.02 9.63 6.83
CA GLY A 16 1.97 10.71 5.82
C GLY A 16 0.66 11.51 5.74
N GLY A 17 -0.35 11.15 6.55
CA GLY A 17 -1.54 11.98 6.84
C GLY A 17 -2.61 12.05 5.76
N GLY A 18 -2.25 12.15 4.47
CA GLY A 18 -3.21 12.36 3.37
C GLY A 18 -3.75 11.08 2.73
N HIS A 19 -3.03 9.96 2.86
CA HIS A 19 -3.33 8.74 2.10
C HIS A 19 -4.61 8.04 2.55
N LEU A 20 -4.87 8.00 3.86
CA LEU A 20 -6.12 7.43 4.40
C LEU A 20 -7.33 8.29 4.01
N SER A 21 -7.21 9.63 4.09
CA SER A 21 -8.28 10.55 3.70
C SER A 21 -8.67 10.36 2.23
N LEU A 22 -7.68 10.19 1.34
CA LEU A 22 -7.92 9.88 -0.06
C LEU A 22 -8.61 8.51 -0.24
N ALA A 23 -8.17 7.48 0.50
CA ALA A 23 -8.79 6.16 0.44
C ALA A 23 -10.26 6.17 0.89
N LEU A 24 -10.57 6.94 1.94
CA LEU A 24 -11.95 7.12 2.42
C LEU A 24 -12.81 7.87 1.41
N ALA A 25 -12.31 8.96 0.84
CA ALA A 25 -13.03 9.70 -0.19
C ALA A 25 -13.33 8.83 -1.43
N LEU A 26 -12.38 7.97 -1.82
CA LEU A 26 -12.60 7.00 -2.91
C LEU A 26 -13.64 5.95 -2.52
N GLN A 27 -13.61 5.42 -1.29
CA GLN A 27 -14.62 4.49 -0.81
C GLN A 27 -16.01 5.12 -0.84
N ASP A 28 -16.17 6.36 -0.39
CA ASP A 28 -17.46 7.05 -0.40
C ASP A 28 -18.03 7.13 -1.82
N ILE A 29 -17.22 7.53 -2.80
CA ILE A 29 -17.61 7.63 -4.21
C ILE A 29 -17.94 6.26 -4.82
N LEU A 30 -17.19 5.22 -4.48
CA LEU A 30 -17.33 3.89 -5.10
C LEU A 30 -18.37 3.00 -4.40
N SER A 31 -18.81 3.35 -3.19
CA SER A 31 -19.68 2.53 -2.36
C SER A 31 -21.05 2.22 -2.98
N GLU A 32 -21.51 3.06 -3.91
CA GLU A 32 -22.78 2.88 -4.62
C GLU A 32 -22.76 1.62 -5.50
N ASP A 33 -21.66 1.37 -6.20
CA ASP A 33 -21.53 0.30 -7.20
C ASP A 33 -20.63 -0.86 -6.76
N TYR A 34 -19.74 -0.63 -5.79
CA TYR A 34 -18.69 -1.58 -5.40
C TYR A 34 -18.69 -1.87 -3.89
N GLU A 35 -18.32 -3.09 -3.53
CA GLU A 35 -17.86 -3.38 -2.17
C GLU A 35 -16.39 -2.97 -2.05
N THR A 36 -16.03 -2.18 -1.04
CA THR A 36 -14.67 -1.65 -0.90
C THR A 36 -14.03 -2.09 0.42
N HIS A 37 -12.78 -2.53 0.36
CA HIS A 37 -11.97 -2.80 1.54
C HIS A 37 -10.75 -1.88 1.56
N ILE A 38 -10.59 -1.10 2.63
CA ILE A 38 -9.39 -0.26 2.84
C ILE A 38 -8.42 -1.00 3.76
N VAL A 39 -7.18 -1.20 3.33
CA VAL A 39 -6.16 -1.90 4.12
C VAL A 39 -4.81 -1.18 4.07
N ASP A 40 -4.19 -1.01 5.24
CA ASP A 40 -2.75 -0.73 5.33
C ASP A 40 -1.99 -2.06 5.50
N PRO A 41 -1.22 -2.49 4.48
CA PRO A 41 -0.46 -3.73 4.53
C PRO A 41 0.81 -3.62 5.37
N GLN A 42 1.25 -2.41 5.72
CA GLN A 42 2.49 -2.19 6.45
C GLN A 42 2.40 -2.73 7.89
N PRO A 43 3.51 -3.20 8.47
CA PRO A 43 3.56 -3.58 9.88
C PRO A 43 3.37 -2.36 10.78
N GLY A 44 2.70 -2.52 11.93
CA GLY A 44 2.41 -1.41 12.85
C GLY A 44 3.66 -0.66 13.37
N ILE A 45 4.82 -1.31 13.40
CA ILE A 45 6.12 -0.70 13.75
C ILE A 45 6.50 0.44 12.79
N PHE A 46 6.07 0.40 11.52
CA PHE A 46 6.34 1.46 10.55
C PHE A 46 5.69 2.77 10.96
N ARG A 47 4.46 2.72 11.48
CA ARG A 47 3.76 3.91 11.99
C ARG A 47 4.48 4.50 13.21
N GLN A 48 4.97 3.63 14.10
CA GLN A 48 5.73 4.06 15.29
C GLN A 48 7.06 4.71 14.88
N TYR A 49 7.80 4.06 13.97
CA TYR A 49 9.04 4.60 13.41
C TYR A 49 8.82 5.95 12.71
N TYR A 50 7.82 6.04 11.82
CA TYR A 50 7.47 7.26 11.10
C TYR A 50 7.18 8.41 12.06
N THR A 51 6.38 8.14 13.10
CA THR A 51 6.04 9.12 14.12
C THR A 51 7.27 9.56 14.91
N TYR A 52 8.11 8.61 15.33
CA TYR A 52 9.33 8.88 16.08
C TYR A 52 10.33 9.70 15.26
N ALA A 53 10.64 9.26 14.04
CA ALA A 53 11.57 9.96 13.15
C ALA A 53 11.05 11.37 12.81
N GLY A 54 9.75 11.51 12.53
CA GLY A 54 9.11 12.79 12.26
C GLY A 54 9.14 13.77 13.42
N ARG A 55 8.96 13.29 14.67
CA ARG A 55 8.87 14.17 15.85
C ARG A 55 10.20 14.42 16.55
N HIS A 56 11.07 13.42 16.59
CA HIS A 56 12.22 13.41 17.49
C HIS A 56 13.57 13.33 16.78
N SER A 57 13.60 13.04 15.48
CA SER A 57 14.88 12.81 14.81
C SER A 57 14.84 13.10 13.31
N SER A 58 14.75 14.39 12.96
CA SER A 58 14.90 14.88 11.58
C SER A 58 16.20 14.43 10.92
N ARG A 59 17.26 14.20 11.70
CA ARG A 59 18.53 13.65 11.22
C ARG A 59 18.37 12.25 10.62
N LEU A 60 17.44 11.43 11.10
CA LEU A 60 17.16 10.11 10.51
C LEU A 60 16.58 10.25 9.10
N TRP A 61 15.70 11.23 8.86
CA TRP A 61 15.20 11.52 7.52
C TRP A 61 16.32 11.98 6.59
N GLY A 62 17.20 12.88 7.05
CA GLY A 62 18.35 13.34 6.27
C GLY A 62 19.32 12.22 5.92
N LEU A 63 19.59 11.31 6.85
CA LEU A 63 20.42 10.13 6.58
C LEU A 63 19.73 9.18 5.60
N GLY A 64 18.44 8.87 5.84
CA GLY A 64 17.64 8.04 4.94
C GLY A 64 17.71 8.55 3.51
N TYR A 65 17.42 9.84 3.30
CA TYR A 65 17.53 10.49 2.00
C TYR A 65 18.94 10.35 1.42
N LYS A 66 19.99 10.75 2.15
CA LYS A 66 21.38 10.67 1.66
C LYS A 66 21.78 9.27 1.18
N TYR A 67 21.33 8.21 1.86
CA TYR A 67 21.64 6.83 1.47
C TYR A 67 20.73 6.27 0.37
N SER A 68 19.52 6.82 0.20
CA SER A 68 18.56 6.38 -0.81
C SER A 68 18.44 7.29 -2.03
N ASP A 69 19.14 8.43 -2.07
CA ASP A 69 19.11 9.44 -3.15
C ASP A 69 19.91 8.99 -4.39
N ASN A 70 19.65 7.76 -4.82
CA ASN A 70 20.05 7.21 -6.11
C ASN A 70 19.16 6.02 -6.43
N GLU A 71 18.94 5.81 -7.72
CA GLU A 71 18.00 4.80 -8.23
C GLU A 71 18.31 3.38 -7.71
N LYS A 72 19.58 2.97 -7.69
CA LYS A 72 19.97 1.62 -7.25
C LYS A 72 19.72 1.39 -5.77
N ALA A 73 19.98 2.38 -4.93
CA ALA A 73 19.71 2.29 -3.50
C ALA A 73 18.21 2.32 -3.23
N ALA A 74 17.46 3.22 -3.89
CA ALA A 74 16.01 3.28 -3.79
C ALA A 74 15.36 1.95 -4.20
N LEU A 75 15.77 1.37 -5.34
CA LEU A 75 15.25 0.09 -5.80
C LEU A 75 15.56 -1.05 -4.82
N ARG A 76 16.77 -1.09 -4.25
CA ARG A 76 17.12 -2.08 -3.21
C ARG A 76 16.25 -1.91 -1.98
N LEU A 77 16.07 -0.67 -1.51
CA LEU A 77 15.21 -0.38 -0.37
C LEU A 77 13.77 -0.84 -0.63
N HIS A 78 13.19 -0.50 -1.79
CA HIS A 78 11.86 -0.95 -2.17
C HIS A 78 11.74 -2.47 -2.16
N LYS A 79 12.67 -3.19 -2.81
CA LYS A 79 12.66 -4.66 -2.78
C LYS A 79 12.73 -5.22 -1.36
N THR A 80 13.60 -4.68 -0.51
CA THR A 80 13.73 -5.12 0.88
C THR A 80 12.44 -4.88 1.67
N LEU A 81 11.81 -3.72 1.51
CA LEU A 81 10.53 -3.40 2.16
C LEU A 81 9.41 -4.32 1.64
N THR A 82 9.36 -4.58 0.33
CA THR A 82 8.39 -5.52 -0.27
C THR A 82 8.45 -6.90 0.38
N LEU A 83 9.65 -7.42 0.69
CA LEU A 83 9.78 -8.73 1.33
C LEU A 83 9.09 -8.81 2.70
N LEU A 84 8.97 -7.69 3.41
CA LEU A 84 8.32 -7.64 4.72
C LEU A 84 6.79 -7.75 4.61
N VAL A 85 6.21 -7.31 3.49
CA VAL A 85 4.75 -7.24 3.30
C VAL A 85 4.23 -8.23 2.26
N GLN A 86 5.09 -8.84 1.44
CA GLN A 86 4.70 -9.68 0.29
C GLN A 86 3.73 -10.79 0.67
N GLN A 87 3.97 -11.52 1.78
CA GLN A 87 3.12 -12.63 2.19
C GLN A 87 1.75 -12.15 2.70
N ARG A 88 1.70 -10.93 3.24
CA ARG A 88 0.44 -10.32 3.68
C ARG A 88 -0.36 -9.85 2.48
N LEU A 89 0.29 -9.17 1.53
CA LEU A 89 -0.33 -8.75 0.27
C LEU A 89 -0.86 -9.95 -0.53
N TYR A 90 -0.05 -11.01 -0.67
CA TYR A 90 -0.48 -12.25 -1.32
C TYR A 90 -1.75 -12.83 -0.69
N ARG A 91 -1.78 -12.91 0.65
CA ARG A 91 -2.95 -13.41 1.38
C ARG A 91 -4.17 -12.50 1.20
N LEU A 92 -3.97 -11.18 1.21
CA LEU A 92 -5.07 -10.23 1.01
C LEU A 92 -5.69 -10.37 -0.39
N THR A 93 -4.88 -10.52 -1.44
CA THR A 93 -5.40 -10.70 -2.80
C THR A 93 -6.13 -12.03 -2.97
N GLU A 94 -5.63 -13.11 -2.35
CA GLU A 94 -6.27 -14.43 -2.38
C GLU A 94 -7.60 -14.49 -1.60
N LEU A 95 -7.65 -13.83 -0.44
CA LEU A 95 -8.84 -13.82 0.42
C LEU A 95 -9.95 -12.91 -0.14
N ILE A 96 -9.58 -11.70 -0.56
CA ILE A 96 -10.54 -10.68 -1.00
C ILE A 96 -10.95 -10.90 -2.46
N LYS A 97 -10.08 -11.50 -3.28
CA LYS A 97 -10.26 -11.70 -4.73
C LYS A 97 -10.76 -10.42 -5.43
N PRO A 98 -10.08 -9.28 -5.25
CA PRO A 98 -10.55 -8.01 -5.78
C PRO A 98 -10.56 -8.00 -7.30
N ARG A 99 -11.58 -7.37 -7.89
CA ARG A 99 -11.66 -7.10 -9.33
C ARG A 99 -10.82 -5.89 -9.75
N LEU A 100 -10.48 -5.02 -8.80
CA LEU A 100 -9.64 -3.85 -8.97
C LEU A 100 -8.87 -3.58 -7.68
N ILE A 101 -7.59 -3.24 -7.80
CA ILE A 101 -6.79 -2.74 -6.68
C ILE A 101 -6.48 -1.27 -6.93
N ILE A 102 -6.73 -0.43 -5.93
CA ILE A 102 -6.38 1.00 -5.96
C ILE A 102 -5.34 1.25 -4.88
N THR A 103 -4.31 2.02 -5.19
CA THR A 103 -3.28 2.41 -4.22
C THR A 103 -3.27 3.92 -4.03
N THR A 104 -3.21 4.36 -2.77
CA THR A 104 -3.10 5.80 -2.47
C THR A 104 -1.68 6.22 -2.08
N HIS A 105 -0.71 5.29 -2.07
CA HIS A 105 0.66 5.52 -1.61
C HIS A 105 1.67 4.80 -2.50
N THR A 106 2.70 5.51 -2.98
CA THR A 106 3.66 5.04 -4.00
C THR A 106 4.47 3.81 -3.59
N LEU A 107 4.93 3.73 -2.33
CA LEU A 107 5.60 2.51 -1.83
C LEU A 107 4.69 1.29 -1.97
N VAL A 108 3.42 1.43 -1.60
CA VAL A 108 2.46 0.33 -1.64
C VAL A 108 2.11 -0.05 -3.08
N SER A 109 2.07 0.93 -4.00
CA SER A 109 1.96 0.70 -5.45
C SER A 109 3.07 -0.21 -5.97
N TYR A 110 4.32 0.05 -5.58
CA TYR A 110 5.45 -0.81 -5.96
C TYR A 110 5.32 -2.22 -5.37
N GLU A 111 4.97 -2.32 -4.09
CA GLU A 111 4.88 -3.60 -3.38
C GLU A 111 3.80 -4.51 -3.97
N ILE A 112 2.60 -3.99 -4.23
CA ILE A 112 1.52 -4.80 -4.79
C ILE A 112 1.78 -5.16 -6.25
N ALA A 113 2.33 -4.23 -7.06
CA ALA A 113 2.71 -4.54 -8.44
C ALA A 113 3.67 -5.72 -8.51
N HIS A 114 4.66 -5.76 -7.60
CA HIS A 114 5.60 -6.87 -7.51
C HIS A 114 4.91 -8.20 -7.17
N VAL A 115 3.95 -8.19 -6.24
CA VAL A 115 3.17 -9.39 -5.86
C VAL A 115 2.29 -9.88 -7.01
N LEU A 116 1.60 -8.98 -7.72
CA LEU A 116 0.75 -9.34 -8.86
C LEU A 116 1.55 -9.96 -10.01
N VAL A 117 2.74 -9.42 -10.29
CA VAL A 117 3.66 -9.99 -11.29
C VAL A 117 4.09 -11.41 -10.89
N GLN A 118 4.44 -11.62 -9.62
CA GLN A 118 4.82 -12.95 -9.11
C GLN A 118 3.66 -13.96 -9.18
N GLN A 119 2.43 -13.50 -8.92
CA GLN A 119 1.22 -14.31 -9.03
C GLN A 119 0.76 -14.55 -10.48
N ARG A 120 1.31 -13.82 -11.46
CA ARG A 120 0.77 -13.72 -12.82
C ARG A 120 -0.71 -13.32 -12.83
N ALA A 121 -1.10 -12.48 -11.87
CA ALA A 121 -2.47 -11.99 -11.74
C ALA A 121 -2.77 -10.94 -12.82
N SER A 122 -4.00 -10.96 -13.34
CA SER A 122 -4.50 -9.98 -14.31
C SER A 122 -5.33 -8.87 -13.67
N THR A 123 -5.41 -8.84 -12.33
CA THR A 123 -6.15 -7.81 -11.59
C THR A 123 -5.59 -6.43 -11.91
N PRO A 124 -6.42 -5.49 -12.43
CA PRO A 124 -5.99 -4.12 -12.68
C PRO A 124 -5.51 -3.44 -11.39
N LEU A 125 -4.45 -2.64 -11.53
CA LEU A 125 -3.85 -1.84 -10.47
C LEU A 125 -3.87 -0.37 -10.90
N VAL A 126 -4.40 0.49 -10.04
CA VAL A 126 -4.47 1.95 -10.20
C VAL A 126 -3.73 2.65 -9.08
#